data_AF-A0A1F4DT67-F1
#
_entry.id   AF-A0A1F4DT67-F1
#
_cell.length_a   1.000
_cell.length_b   1.000
_cell.length_c   1.000
_cell.angle_alpha   90.00
_cell.angle_beta   90.00
_cell.angle_gamma   90.00
#
_symmetry.space_group_name_H-M   'P 1'
#
loop_
_entity.id
_entity.type
_entity.pdbx_description
1 polymer ?
#
loop_
_entity_poly.entity_id
_entity_poly.type
_entity_poly.pdbx_seq_one_letter_code
_entity_poly.pdbx_strand_id
1 'polypeptide(L)'
;MRHRYLLPIALALACMAPGYAAQPAPETFDPGPHVIDIPSWFRETFLDLREDIGEAAKAQKRLMIYFGQDGCPYCRELMRVNFSQKTIVDKTRRHFDAVALNIWGDREVTWIDSKVRSEKEFAAFLKVQFTPTLLFLDEKGSVALRLNGYYPPHKFNVALDYVSGKHEGRVSFADYLQRNVKEADSGTLHEQPFFLKPPFNLDRSRRPATKPLAVLFEQKHCAACDEMHALGFKDQATLALLGRFDVARLELFGKQPVVTPAGRNLAEEQWALELKVAYTPTIVFFDGQGKEVFRIEAYLRPFHLASSFDYVASGAYRTQPNFQRFIQGRAENIRERGGKIELW
;
A
#
# COMPACT_ATOMS: atom_id res chain seq x y z
N MET A 1 -74.58 11.88 50.84
CA MET A 1 -74.70 11.87 49.37
C MET A 1 -73.84 12.98 48.78
N ARG A 2 -72.67 12.66 48.21
CA ARG A 2 -71.93 13.48 47.23
C ARG A 2 -70.95 12.54 46.51
N HIS A 3 -71.18 12.36 45.21
CA HIS A 3 -70.35 11.57 44.30
C HIS A 3 -68.97 12.22 44.12
N ARG A 4 -67.90 11.41 44.12
CA ARG A 4 -66.67 11.71 43.40
C ARG A 4 -66.22 10.46 42.65
N TYR A 5 -66.41 10.53 41.34
CA TYR A 5 -65.96 9.58 40.34
C TYR A 5 -64.42 9.59 40.29
N LEU A 6 -63.80 8.42 40.39
CA LEU A 6 -62.39 8.22 40.04
C LEU A 6 -62.34 7.50 38.70
N LEU A 7 -61.91 8.24 37.68
CA LEU A 7 -61.67 7.79 36.32
C LEU A 7 -60.40 6.90 36.30
N PRO A 8 -60.40 5.71 35.69
CA PRO A 8 -59.18 4.95 35.51
C PRO A 8 -58.40 5.53 34.32
N ILE A 9 -57.20 6.05 34.58
CA ILE A 9 -56.25 6.46 33.54
C ILE A 9 -55.64 5.17 32.95
N ALA A 10 -56.06 4.83 31.74
CA ALA A 10 -55.42 3.78 30.94
C ALA A 10 -54.06 4.28 30.46
N LEU A 11 -52.97 3.77 31.05
CA LEU A 11 -51.61 4.04 30.64
C LEU A 11 -51.30 3.24 29.37
N ALA A 12 -51.39 3.88 28.20
CA ALA A 12 -50.99 3.27 26.94
C ALA A 12 -49.46 3.12 26.91
N LEU A 13 -48.98 1.89 27.08
CA LEU A 13 -47.56 1.54 26.92
C LEU A 13 -47.21 1.61 25.42
N ALA A 14 -46.63 2.72 24.99
CA ALA A 14 -46.05 2.83 23.66
C ALA A 14 -44.76 2.00 23.61
N CYS A 15 -44.83 0.80 23.02
CA CYS A 15 -43.65 0.00 22.68
C CYS A 15 -42.82 0.74 21.63
N MET A 16 -41.82 1.51 22.09
CA MET A 16 -40.75 2.00 21.22
C MET A 16 -39.89 0.81 20.81
N ALA A 17 -40.13 0.27 19.61
CA ALA A 17 -39.19 -0.65 18.99
C ALA A 17 -37.87 0.10 18.77
N PRO A 18 -36.71 -0.47 19.19
CA PRO A 18 -35.42 0.11 18.84
C PRO A 18 -35.28 0.05 17.31
N GLY A 19 -35.27 1.22 16.68
CA GLY A 19 -34.94 1.36 15.27
C GLY A 19 -33.50 0.91 15.09
N TYR A 20 -33.32 -0.34 14.63
CA TYR A 20 -32.06 -0.76 14.04
C TYR A 20 -31.86 0.11 12.80
N ALA A 21 -31.00 1.11 12.91
CA ALA A 21 -30.47 1.80 11.76
C ALA A 21 -29.81 0.72 10.89
N ALA A 22 -30.41 0.44 9.73
CA ALA A 22 -29.83 -0.43 8.74
C ALA A 22 -28.42 0.12 8.42
N GLN A 23 -27.38 -0.66 8.71
CA GLN A 23 -26.07 -0.37 8.18
C GLN A 23 -26.21 -0.34 6.65
N PRO A 24 -25.66 0.68 5.96
CA PRO A 24 -25.66 0.66 4.51
C PRO A 24 -25.00 -0.64 4.06
N ALA A 25 -25.65 -1.36 3.15
CA ALA A 25 -25.07 -2.54 2.54
C ALA A 25 -23.69 -2.16 1.98
N PRO A 26 -22.68 -3.04 2.06
CA PRO A 26 -21.40 -2.79 1.40
C PRO A 26 -21.69 -2.51 -0.07
N GLU A 27 -21.34 -1.30 -0.53
CA GLU A 27 -21.50 -0.92 -1.93
C GLU A 27 -20.74 -1.94 -2.77
N THR A 28 -21.47 -2.62 -3.67
CA THR A 28 -20.85 -3.47 -4.68
C THR A 28 -19.94 -2.59 -5.51
N PHE A 29 -18.63 -2.81 -5.43
CA PHE A 29 -17.64 -2.13 -6.25
C PHE A 29 -17.99 -2.31 -7.73
N ASP A 30 -18.37 -1.22 -8.40
CA ASP A 30 -18.48 -1.15 -9.87
C ASP A 30 -17.06 -0.91 -10.45
N PRO A 31 -16.48 -1.87 -11.19
CA PRO A 31 -15.16 -1.76 -11.79
C PRO A 31 -15.10 -0.93 -13.07
N GLY A 32 -16.18 -0.24 -13.46
CA GLY A 32 -16.16 0.65 -14.62
C GLY A 32 -14.97 1.64 -14.56
N PRO A 33 -14.57 2.23 -15.70
CA PRO A 33 -13.53 3.25 -15.76
C PRO A 33 -14.04 4.54 -15.08
N HIS A 34 -14.11 4.51 -13.76
CA HIS A 34 -14.43 5.67 -12.96
C HIS A 34 -13.14 6.49 -12.84
N VAL A 35 -13.22 7.69 -13.41
CA VAL A 35 -12.18 8.70 -13.27
C VAL A 35 -11.96 8.97 -11.79
N ILE A 36 -10.69 9.02 -11.37
CA ILE A 36 -10.38 9.41 -10.00
C ILE A 36 -10.57 10.92 -9.86
N ASP A 37 -11.51 11.34 -9.00
CA ASP A 37 -11.73 12.74 -8.68
C ASP A 37 -10.52 13.32 -7.94
N ILE A 38 -9.66 14.04 -8.66
CA ILE A 38 -8.51 14.74 -8.08
C ILE A 38 -9.00 16.00 -7.37
N PRO A 39 -8.66 16.22 -6.09
CA PRO A 39 -9.07 17.43 -5.37
C PRO A 39 -8.57 18.70 -6.06
N SER A 40 -9.42 19.73 -6.11
CA SER A 40 -9.13 21.00 -6.80
C SER A 40 -7.95 21.81 -6.27
N TRP A 41 -7.35 21.38 -5.16
CA TRP A 41 -6.13 21.99 -4.61
C TRP A 41 -4.84 21.36 -5.14
N PHE A 42 -4.92 20.28 -5.90
CA PHE A 42 -3.82 19.85 -6.76
C PHE A 42 -3.59 20.92 -7.84
N ARG A 43 -2.33 21.19 -8.12
CA ARG A 43 -1.92 22.17 -9.12
C ARG A 43 -1.95 21.52 -10.49
N GLU A 44 -2.53 22.21 -11.45
CA GLU A 44 -2.30 21.97 -12.86
C GLU A 44 -1.06 22.75 -13.29
N THR A 45 -0.06 22.06 -13.82
CA THR A 45 1.22 22.65 -14.23
C THR A 45 1.58 22.12 -15.63
N PHE A 46 2.64 22.67 -16.23
CA PHE A 46 3.20 22.13 -17.48
C PHE A 46 4.02 20.85 -17.26
N LEU A 47 4.07 20.34 -16.02
CA LEU A 47 4.82 19.14 -15.63
C LEU A 47 6.31 19.20 -16.00
N ASP A 48 6.90 20.40 -16.04
CA ASP A 48 8.35 20.56 -15.86
C ASP A 48 8.64 20.48 -14.37
N LEU A 49 9.08 19.30 -13.94
CA LEU A 49 9.21 19.00 -12.53
C LEU A 49 10.34 19.80 -11.87
N ARG A 50 11.30 20.35 -12.63
CA ARG A 50 12.30 21.28 -12.05
C ARG A 50 11.68 22.64 -11.74
N GLU A 51 10.83 23.13 -12.63
CA GLU A 51 10.08 24.37 -12.40
C GLU A 51 9.13 24.19 -11.22
N ASP A 52 8.36 23.09 -11.19
CA ASP A 52 7.44 22.78 -10.10
C ASP A 52 8.15 22.69 -8.73
N ILE A 53 9.33 22.04 -8.67
CA ILE A 53 10.17 22.01 -7.45
C ILE A 53 10.62 23.43 -7.07
N GLY A 54 11.08 24.22 -8.05
CA GLY A 54 11.56 25.58 -7.84
C GLY A 54 10.47 26.52 -7.33
N GLU A 55 9.25 26.41 -7.86
CA GLU A 55 8.09 27.15 -7.38
C GLU A 55 7.69 26.74 -5.96
N ALA A 56 7.58 25.43 -5.71
CA ALA A 56 7.29 24.92 -4.37
C ALA A 56 8.31 25.44 -3.35
N ALA A 57 9.61 25.38 -3.68
CA ALA A 57 10.68 25.85 -2.81
C ALA A 57 10.60 27.36 -2.53
N LYS A 58 10.26 28.19 -3.54
CA LYS A 58 10.02 29.64 -3.36
C LYS A 58 8.85 29.90 -2.40
N ALA A 59 7.83 29.05 -2.43
CA ALA A 59 6.71 29.08 -1.50
C ALA A 59 6.98 28.39 -0.15
N GLN A 60 8.23 27.98 0.12
CA GLN A 60 8.64 27.23 1.31
C GLN A 60 7.93 25.86 1.47
N LYS A 61 7.60 25.24 0.35
CA LYS A 61 6.97 23.92 0.24
C LYS A 61 7.89 22.92 -0.48
N ARG A 62 7.48 21.66 -0.45
CA ARG A 62 8.05 20.54 -1.23
C ARG A 62 7.07 20.08 -2.31
N LEU A 63 7.55 19.35 -3.32
CA LEU A 63 6.68 18.81 -4.36
C LEU A 63 6.20 17.40 -3.96
N MET A 64 4.89 17.16 -4.01
CA MET A 64 4.28 15.84 -3.91
C MET A 64 3.70 15.46 -5.27
N ILE A 65 4.21 14.39 -5.87
CA ILE A 65 3.68 13.83 -7.11
C ILE A 65 2.82 12.63 -6.76
N TYR A 66 1.54 12.67 -7.14
CA TYR A 66 0.63 11.54 -7.06
C TYR A 66 0.59 10.80 -8.39
N PHE A 67 0.76 9.48 -8.35
CA PHE A 67 0.54 8.58 -9.48
C PHE A 67 -0.71 7.75 -9.23
N GLY A 68 -1.70 7.90 -10.11
CA GLY A 68 -2.97 7.18 -10.06
C GLY A 68 -3.32 6.50 -11.39
N GLN A 69 -4.48 5.85 -11.40
CA GLN A 69 -5.16 5.38 -12.60
C GLN A 69 -6.66 5.32 -12.34
N ASP A 70 -7.45 5.37 -13.40
CA ASP A 70 -8.90 5.21 -13.31
C ASP A 70 -9.25 3.76 -12.91
N GLY A 71 -10.38 3.60 -12.22
CA GLY A 71 -10.79 2.29 -11.68
C GLY A 71 -9.94 1.76 -10.51
N CYS A 72 -8.97 2.54 -10.00
CA CYS A 72 -8.13 2.16 -8.86
C CYS A 72 -8.86 2.33 -7.51
N PRO A 73 -9.19 1.23 -6.79
CA PRO A 73 -9.90 1.30 -5.50
C PRO A 73 -9.10 2.06 -4.43
N TYR A 74 -7.80 1.78 -4.32
CA TYR A 74 -6.92 2.42 -3.34
C TYR A 74 -6.73 3.91 -3.61
N CYS A 75 -6.77 4.31 -4.87
CA CYS A 75 -6.68 5.70 -5.28
C CYS A 75 -7.94 6.45 -4.86
N ARG A 76 -9.11 5.86 -5.11
CA ARG A 76 -10.39 6.39 -4.65
C ARG A 76 -10.44 6.48 -3.12
N GLU A 77 -9.91 5.48 -2.41
CA GLU A 77 -9.82 5.52 -0.95
C GLU A 77 -8.94 6.69 -0.47
N LEU A 78 -7.76 6.88 -1.07
CA LEU A 78 -6.89 8.02 -0.75
C LEU A 78 -7.65 9.36 -0.93
N MET A 79 -8.38 9.53 -2.03
CA MET A 79 -9.15 10.76 -2.28
C MET A 79 -10.31 10.95 -1.30
N ARG A 80 -11.11 9.90 -1.05
CA ARG A 80 -12.35 9.99 -0.27
C ARG A 80 -12.13 9.94 1.24
N VAL A 81 -11.04 9.35 1.71
CA VAL A 81 -10.77 9.19 3.14
C VAL A 81 -9.65 10.10 3.60
N ASN A 82 -8.46 10.06 2.97
CA ASN A 82 -7.35 10.89 3.43
C ASN A 82 -7.55 12.35 3.02
N PHE A 83 -7.80 12.60 1.74
CA PHE A 83 -7.94 13.96 1.20
C PHE A 83 -9.33 14.58 1.36
N SER A 84 -10.24 13.93 2.10
CA SER A 84 -11.47 14.55 2.61
C SER A 84 -11.31 15.11 4.03
N GLN A 85 -10.28 14.67 4.76
CA GLN A 85 -10.04 15.13 6.12
C GLN A 85 -9.32 16.47 6.14
N LYS A 86 -9.98 17.49 6.71
CA LYS A 86 -9.46 18.85 6.81
C LYS A 86 -8.03 18.92 7.39
N THR A 87 -7.73 18.13 8.40
CA THR A 87 -6.40 18.09 9.04
C THR A 87 -5.30 17.67 8.07
N ILE A 88 -5.54 16.62 7.28
CA ILE A 88 -4.60 16.11 6.27
C ILE A 88 -4.50 17.07 5.10
N VAL A 89 -5.64 17.57 4.60
CA VAL A 89 -5.68 18.51 3.48
C VAL A 89 -4.94 19.80 3.83
N ASP A 90 -5.22 20.38 4.99
CA ASP A 90 -4.58 21.62 5.42
C ASP A 90 -3.07 21.42 5.62
N LYS A 91 -2.65 20.29 6.22
CA LYS A 91 -1.23 19.97 6.37
C LYS A 91 -0.55 19.80 5.02
N THR A 92 -1.18 19.04 4.12
CA THR A 92 -0.66 18.81 2.77
C THR A 92 -0.47 20.14 2.04
N ARG A 93 -1.50 20.99 2.00
CA ARG A 93 -1.46 22.28 1.29
C ARG A 93 -0.48 23.29 1.88
N ARG A 94 -0.24 23.23 3.20
CA ARG A 94 0.74 24.10 3.89
C ARG A 94 2.17 23.76 3.52
N HIS A 95 2.48 22.48 3.35
CA HIS A 95 3.87 22.02 3.21
C HIS A 95 4.21 21.50 1.81
N PHE A 96 3.21 21.26 0.97
CA PHE A 96 3.39 20.66 -0.33
C PHE A 96 2.60 21.39 -1.41
N ASP A 97 3.22 21.51 -2.58
CA ASP A 97 2.48 21.64 -3.83
C ASP A 97 2.29 20.22 -4.38
N ALA A 98 1.08 19.92 -4.82
CA ALA A 98 0.69 18.59 -5.23
C ALA A 98 0.33 18.56 -6.71
N VAL A 99 0.91 17.64 -7.47
CA VAL A 99 0.58 17.42 -8.88
C VAL A 99 0.14 15.97 -9.06
N ALA A 100 -0.83 15.75 -9.95
CA ALA A 100 -1.37 14.43 -10.23
C ALA A 100 -0.90 13.95 -11.60
N LEU A 101 -0.48 12.70 -11.69
CA LEU A 101 -0.12 11.99 -12.92
C LEU A 101 -0.93 10.71 -13.05
N ASN A 102 -1.34 10.39 -14.28
CA ASN A 102 -1.98 9.11 -14.61
C ASN A 102 -0.92 8.16 -15.19
N ILE A 103 -0.77 6.95 -14.62
CA ILE A 103 0.23 5.98 -15.10
C ILE A 103 -0.04 5.45 -16.52
N TRP A 104 -1.22 5.74 -17.07
CA TRP A 104 -1.60 5.47 -18.45
C TRP A 104 -1.71 6.73 -19.31
N GLY A 105 -1.46 7.91 -18.71
CA GLY A 105 -1.58 9.19 -19.36
C GLY A 105 -0.48 9.45 -20.39
N ASP A 106 -0.78 10.39 -21.28
CA ASP A 106 0.07 10.79 -22.39
C ASP A 106 0.55 12.25 -22.29
N ARG A 107 0.27 12.95 -21.18
CA ARG A 107 0.84 14.30 -20.98
C ARG A 107 2.35 14.22 -20.92
N GLU A 108 3.02 15.23 -21.46
CA GLU A 108 4.47 15.33 -21.40
C GLU A 108 4.90 15.72 -19.98
N VAL A 109 5.93 15.04 -19.49
CA VAL A 109 6.57 15.28 -18.20
C VAL A 109 8.06 15.49 -18.44
N THR A 110 8.58 16.63 -18.02
CA THR A 110 10.02 16.91 -18.04
C THR A 110 10.60 16.63 -16.67
N TRP A 111 11.44 15.58 -16.58
CA TRP A 111 12.07 15.22 -15.31
C TRP A 111 13.31 16.09 -15.03
N ILE A 112 13.88 15.94 -13.83
CA ILE A 112 15.09 16.66 -13.42
C ILE A 112 16.31 16.36 -14.32
N ASP A 113 16.28 15.26 -15.07
CA ASP A 113 17.28 14.92 -16.10
C ASP A 113 17.07 15.65 -17.44
N SER A 114 16.14 16.60 -17.49
CA SER A 114 15.72 17.36 -18.70
C SER A 114 15.16 16.50 -19.83
N LYS A 115 14.90 15.21 -19.61
CA LYS A 115 14.29 14.35 -20.63
C LYS A 115 12.77 14.40 -20.51
N VAL A 116 12.13 14.69 -21.63
CA VAL A 116 10.68 14.63 -21.80
C VAL A 116 10.26 13.17 -21.95
N ARG A 117 9.19 12.79 -21.25
CA ARG A 117 8.55 11.47 -21.31
C ARG A 117 7.04 11.67 -21.22
N SER A 118 6.24 10.80 -21.83
CA SER A 118 4.82 10.72 -21.48
C SER A 118 4.63 10.27 -20.02
N GLU A 119 3.49 10.55 -19.39
CA GLU A 119 3.23 10.11 -18.00
C GLU A 119 3.43 8.60 -17.81
N LYS A 120 2.98 7.79 -18.77
CA LYS A 120 3.18 6.33 -18.76
C LYS A 120 4.64 5.91 -18.84
N GLU A 121 5.44 6.56 -19.67
CA GLU A 121 6.89 6.30 -19.77
C GLU A 121 7.63 6.77 -18.53
N PHE A 122 7.20 7.90 -17.96
CA PHE A 122 7.76 8.44 -16.74
C PHE A 122 7.45 7.56 -15.52
N ALA A 123 6.21 7.07 -15.39
CA ALA A 123 5.83 6.10 -14.38
C ALA A 123 6.64 4.80 -14.51
N ALA A 124 6.86 4.31 -15.73
CA ALA A 124 7.70 3.15 -16.01
C ALA A 124 9.18 3.39 -15.66
N PHE A 125 9.72 4.56 -16.01
CA PHE A 125 11.08 4.98 -15.67
C PHE A 125 11.30 5.01 -14.16
N LEU A 126 10.33 5.51 -13.40
CA LEU A 126 10.35 5.50 -11.93
C LEU A 126 9.96 4.14 -11.32
N LYS A 127 9.67 3.12 -12.13
CA LYS A 127 9.23 1.78 -11.70
C LYS A 127 7.98 1.83 -10.80
N VAL A 128 7.01 2.67 -11.12
CA VAL A 128 5.71 2.70 -10.42
C VAL A 128 4.95 1.41 -10.75
N GLN A 129 4.86 0.50 -9.77
CA GLN A 129 4.19 -0.80 -9.91
C GLN A 129 2.82 -0.84 -9.20
N PHE A 130 2.54 0.14 -8.34
CA PHE A 130 1.32 0.22 -7.53
C PHE A 130 0.71 1.61 -7.61
N THR A 131 -0.61 1.70 -7.59
CA THR A 131 -1.34 2.96 -7.45
C THR A 131 -2.27 2.89 -6.23
N PRO A 132 -2.36 3.95 -5.42
CA PRO A 132 -1.65 5.21 -5.59
C PRO A 132 -0.15 5.05 -5.27
N THR A 133 0.71 5.81 -5.93
CA THR A 133 2.09 6.04 -5.48
C THR A 133 2.25 7.53 -5.20
N LEU A 134 2.76 7.90 -4.03
CA LEU A 134 3.09 9.28 -3.70
C LEU A 134 4.61 9.43 -3.66
N LEU A 135 5.14 10.33 -4.46
CA LEU A 135 6.56 10.66 -4.51
C LEU A 135 6.77 12.07 -3.98
N PHE A 136 7.46 12.19 -2.85
CA PHE A 136 7.80 13.47 -2.26
C PHE A 136 9.23 13.84 -2.63
N LEU A 137 9.39 15.00 -3.27
CA LEU A 137 10.68 15.53 -3.67
C LEU A 137 11.10 16.66 -2.74
N ASP A 138 12.37 16.64 -2.35
CA ASP A 138 12.99 17.75 -1.65
C ASP A 138 13.26 18.93 -2.59
N GLU A 139 13.77 20.01 -2.02
CA GLU A 139 14.05 21.27 -2.72
C GLU A 139 15.16 21.14 -3.79
N LYS A 140 15.86 20.00 -3.84
CA LYS A 140 16.91 19.70 -4.81
C LYS A 140 16.45 18.67 -5.85
N GLY A 141 15.20 18.21 -5.77
CA GLY A 141 14.66 17.15 -6.62
C GLY A 141 15.08 15.74 -6.24
N SER A 142 15.65 15.54 -5.05
CA SER A 142 15.90 14.21 -4.50
C SER A 142 14.62 13.64 -3.88
N VAL A 143 14.46 12.33 -3.94
CA VAL A 143 13.30 11.65 -3.33
C VAL A 143 13.46 11.64 -1.82
N ALA A 144 12.66 12.45 -1.12
CA ALA A 144 12.61 12.47 0.34
C ALA A 144 11.84 11.26 0.90
N LEU A 145 10.74 10.89 0.24
CA LEU A 145 9.93 9.72 0.59
C LEU A 145 9.15 9.23 -0.63
N ARG A 146 8.99 7.91 -0.72
CA ARG A 146 8.08 7.26 -1.66
C ARG A 146 7.13 6.38 -0.87
N LEU A 147 5.83 6.60 -1.06
CA LEU A 147 4.79 5.73 -0.53
C LEU A 147 4.18 4.95 -1.69
N ASN A 148 4.35 3.65 -1.69
CA ASN A 148 3.70 2.76 -2.64
C ASN A 148 2.41 2.22 -1.98
N GLY A 149 1.26 2.35 -2.65
CA GLY A 149 -0.03 1.91 -2.13
C GLY A 149 -0.70 2.88 -1.15
N TYR A 150 -1.86 2.47 -0.63
CA TYR A 150 -2.65 3.26 0.31
C TYR A 150 -2.11 3.16 1.74
N TYR A 151 -2.03 4.31 2.41
CA TYR A 151 -1.70 4.42 3.83
C TYR A 151 -2.91 5.05 4.55
N PRO A 152 -3.40 4.44 5.65
CA PRO A 152 -4.55 4.99 6.36
C PRO A 152 -4.23 6.37 6.99
N PRO A 153 -5.25 7.18 7.30
CA PRO A 153 -5.11 8.59 7.66
C PRO A 153 -4.03 8.91 8.71
N HIS A 154 -3.98 8.14 9.79
CA HIS A 154 -3.03 8.36 10.88
C HIS A 154 -1.58 8.08 10.46
N LYS A 155 -1.32 7.02 9.68
CA LYS A 155 0.03 6.77 9.12
C LYS A 155 0.39 7.80 8.06
N PHE A 156 -0.55 8.13 7.19
CA PHE A 156 -0.34 9.12 6.15
C PHE A 156 -0.01 10.50 6.73
N ASN A 157 -0.71 10.90 7.79
CA ASN A 157 -0.45 12.14 8.50
C ASN A 157 0.96 12.20 9.10
N VAL A 158 1.46 11.08 9.64
CA VAL A 158 2.84 10.94 10.13
C VAL A 158 3.85 10.96 8.97
N ALA A 159 3.51 10.42 7.81
CA ALA A 159 4.34 10.53 6.60
C ALA A 159 4.50 11.98 6.14
N LEU A 160 3.43 12.77 6.19
CA LEU A 160 3.49 14.21 5.93
C LEU A 160 4.39 14.92 6.96
N ASP A 161 4.35 14.53 8.23
CA ASP A 161 5.23 15.08 9.27
C ASP A 161 6.70 14.72 9.02
N TYR A 162 6.98 13.47 8.62
CA TYR A 162 8.32 13.01 8.27
C TYR A 162 8.94 13.89 7.16
N VAL A 163 8.21 14.10 6.08
CA VAL A 163 8.73 14.85 4.93
C VAL A 163 8.75 16.35 5.20
N SER A 164 7.71 16.92 5.82
CA SER A 164 7.67 18.36 6.11
C SER A 164 8.69 18.77 7.18
N GLY A 165 8.97 17.88 8.14
CA GLY A 165 10.01 18.04 9.16
C GLY A 165 11.44 17.76 8.68
N LYS A 166 11.63 17.38 7.41
CA LYS A 166 12.94 17.07 6.81
C LYS A 166 13.70 15.99 7.58
N HIS A 167 13.00 14.91 7.92
CA HIS A 167 13.55 13.80 8.69
C HIS A 167 14.35 12.82 7.82
N GLU A 168 14.21 12.90 6.50
CA GLU A 168 15.04 12.13 5.57
C GLU A 168 16.53 12.38 5.80
N GLY A 169 17.32 11.31 5.73
CA GLY A 169 18.76 11.35 5.99
C GLY A 169 19.15 11.36 7.48
N ARG A 170 18.21 11.54 8.41
CA ARG A 170 18.46 11.45 9.87
C ARG A 170 17.93 10.17 10.49
N VAL A 171 16.76 9.73 10.05
CA VAL A 171 16.07 8.54 10.55
C VAL A 171 15.35 7.87 9.38
N SER A 172 15.25 6.54 9.40
CA SER A 172 14.47 5.83 8.39
C SER A 172 12.99 6.17 8.56
N PHE A 173 12.22 6.10 7.47
CA PHE A 173 10.77 6.27 7.57
C PHE A 173 10.12 5.17 8.43
N ALA A 174 10.66 3.95 8.40
CA ALA A 174 10.21 2.82 9.23
C ALA A 174 10.29 3.16 10.73
N ASP A 175 11.48 3.57 11.18
CA ASP A 175 11.74 3.94 12.57
C ASP A 175 10.89 5.14 12.98
N TYR A 176 10.70 6.09 12.07
CA TYR A 176 9.86 7.25 12.33
C TYR A 176 8.40 6.87 12.51
N LEU A 177 7.84 6.02 11.64
CA LEU A 177 6.48 5.51 11.81
C LEU A 177 6.33 4.75 13.13
N GLN A 178 7.26 3.86 13.45
CA GLN A 178 7.20 3.04 14.67
C GLN A 178 7.15 3.91 15.95
N ARG A 179 7.86 5.04 15.96
CA ARG A 179 7.89 5.95 17.13
C ARG A 179 6.67 6.85 17.23
N ASN A 180 6.03 7.16 16.10
CA ASN A 180 5.00 8.20 16.02
C ASN A 180 3.59 7.68 15.75
N VAL A 181 3.44 6.41 15.38
CA VAL A 181 2.14 5.76 15.15
C VAL A 181 1.83 4.83 16.32
N LYS A 182 0.61 4.93 16.85
CA LYS A 182 0.04 3.95 17.79
C LYS A 182 -1.18 3.32 17.14
N GLU A 183 -1.14 2.01 16.96
CA GLU A 183 -2.28 1.22 16.48
C GLU A 183 -2.64 0.17 17.52
N ALA A 184 -3.91 -0.23 17.54
CA ALA A 184 -4.28 -1.48 18.17
C ALA A 184 -3.81 -2.60 17.24
N ASP A 185 -2.96 -3.48 17.75
CA ASP A 185 -2.43 -4.63 17.06
C ASP A 185 -2.37 -5.82 18.00
N SER A 186 -2.10 -7.01 17.46
CA SER A 186 -2.01 -8.24 18.25
C SER A 186 -0.82 -8.26 19.20
N GLY A 187 0.20 -7.41 18.99
CA GLY A 187 1.47 -7.43 19.70
C GLY A 187 2.31 -8.70 19.47
N THR A 188 1.95 -9.49 18.46
CA THR A 188 2.57 -10.79 18.17
C THR A 188 2.89 -10.94 16.69
N LEU A 189 3.90 -11.74 16.37
CA LEU A 189 4.10 -12.20 15.00
C LEU A 189 3.20 -13.42 14.76
N HIS A 190 2.42 -13.39 13.69
CA HIS A 190 1.50 -14.47 13.37
C HIS A 190 2.22 -15.66 12.77
N GLU A 191 1.98 -16.85 13.31
CA GLU A 191 2.46 -18.09 12.69
C GLU A 191 1.51 -18.59 11.61
N GLN A 192 2.08 -19.21 10.58
CA GLN A 192 1.33 -19.87 9.51
C GLN A 192 1.97 -21.21 9.18
N PRO A 193 1.18 -22.22 8.77
CA PRO A 193 1.70 -23.57 8.52
C PRO A 193 2.65 -23.63 7.32
N PHE A 194 2.59 -22.66 6.41
CA PHE A 194 3.43 -22.59 5.21
C PHE A 194 4.77 -21.88 5.43
N PHE A 195 5.02 -21.30 6.61
CA PHE A 195 6.29 -20.66 6.88
C PHE A 195 7.40 -21.68 7.11
N LEU A 196 8.55 -21.42 6.49
CA LEU A 196 9.81 -22.04 6.85
C LEU A 196 10.11 -21.79 8.33
N LYS A 197 10.77 -22.75 8.97
CA LYS A 197 11.20 -22.65 10.38
C LYS A 197 12.69 -22.36 10.46
N PRO A 198 13.16 -21.70 11.53
CA PRO A 198 14.59 -21.54 11.77
C PRO A 198 15.29 -22.89 11.94
N PRO A 199 16.60 -22.97 11.62
CA PRO A 199 17.44 -21.88 11.09
C PRO A 199 17.09 -21.51 9.65
N PHE A 200 17.03 -20.21 9.35
CA PHE A 200 16.67 -19.72 8.02
C PHE A 200 17.86 -19.80 7.07
N ASN A 201 17.92 -20.89 6.30
CA ASN A 201 18.86 -21.02 5.20
C ASN A 201 18.14 -20.80 3.86
N LEU A 202 18.26 -19.61 3.30
CA LEU A 202 17.60 -19.20 2.07
C LEU A 202 18.54 -19.22 0.85
N ASP A 203 19.75 -19.79 0.98
CA ASP A 203 20.80 -19.82 -0.06
C ASP A 203 20.31 -20.41 -1.38
N ARG A 204 20.47 -19.63 -2.46
CA ARG A 204 20.15 -20.00 -3.85
C ARG A 204 21.35 -19.79 -4.78
N SER A 205 22.50 -19.40 -4.24
CA SER A 205 23.70 -19.04 -4.99
C SER A 205 24.41 -20.23 -5.62
N ARG A 206 24.36 -21.39 -4.94
CA ARG A 206 25.06 -22.61 -5.38
C ARG A 206 24.21 -23.52 -6.25
N ARG A 207 22.90 -23.60 -5.97
CA ARG A 207 21.94 -24.43 -6.71
C ARG A 207 20.61 -23.68 -6.80
N PRO A 208 20.04 -23.53 -8.02
CA PRO A 208 18.73 -22.94 -8.15
C PRO A 208 17.68 -23.77 -7.41
N ALA A 209 16.81 -23.11 -6.66
CA ALA A 209 15.66 -23.75 -6.03
C ALA A 209 14.53 -23.96 -7.06
N THR A 210 13.72 -24.99 -6.83
CA THR A 210 12.57 -25.32 -7.69
C THR A 210 11.41 -24.36 -7.51
N LYS A 211 11.19 -23.87 -6.28
CA LYS A 211 10.18 -22.86 -5.95
C LYS A 211 10.80 -21.47 -5.83
N PRO A 212 10.15 -20.39 -6.28
CA PRO A 212 10.51 -19.03 -5.88
C PRO A 212 10.41 -18.84 -4.36
N LEU A 213 11.10 -17.84 -3.84
CA LEU A 213 11.08 -17.46 -2.42
C LEU A 213 10.24 -16.20 -2.23
N ALA A 214 9.34 -16.21 -1.26
CA ALA A 214 8.69 -15.01 -0.74
C ALA A 214 9.22 -14.76 0.68
N VAL A 215 9.83 -13.59 0.90
CA VAL A 215 10.29 -13.15 2.23
C VAL A 215 9.38 -12.04 2.70
N LEU A 216 8.61 -12.34 3.74
CA LEU A 216 7.70 -11.44 4.41
C LEU A 216 8.43 -10.78 5.58
N PHE A 217 8.57 -9.45 5.54
CA PHE A 217 9.08 -8.64 6.63
C PHE A 217 7.92 -8.05 7.44
N GLU A 218 7.92 -8.33 8.74
CA GLU A 218 6.89 -7.91 9.69
C GLU A 218 7.50 -7.37 10.98
N GLN A 219 6.63 -6.88 11.85
CA GLN A 219 6.95 -6.53 13.22
C GLN A 219 5.76 -6.92 14.11
N LYS A 220 6.01 -7.16 15.40
CA LYS A 220 4.97 -7.56 16.36
C LYS A 220 3.78 -6.59 16.42
N HIS A 221 4.08 -5.31 16.23
CA HIS A 221 3.11 -4.24 16.33
C HIS A 221 2.74 -3.70 14.94
N CYS A 222 1.82 -4.38 14.26
CA CYS A 222 1.48 -4.08 12.87
C CYS A 222 0.04 -4.52 12.54
N ALA A 223 -0.92 -3.59 12.65
CA ALA A 223 -2.33 -3.88 12.34
C ALA A 223 -2.54 -4.38 10.90
N ALA A 224 -1.77 -3.85 9.94
CA ALA A 224 -1.82 -4.31 8.55
C ALA A 224 -1.29 -5.74 8.36
N CYS A 225 -0.32 -6.16 9.19
CA CYS A 225 0.17 -7.53 9.22
C CYS A 225 -0.89 -8.45 9.82
N ASP A 226 -1.52 -8.04 10.94
CA ASP A 226 -2.64 -8.76 11.55
C ASP A 226 -3.76 -9.03 10.53
N GLU A 227 -4.15 -7.99 9.77
CA GLU A 227 -5.19 -8.10 8.75
C GLU A 227 -4.78 -9.00 7.58
N MET A 228 -3.55 -8.85 7.07
CA MET A 228 -3.03 -9.72 6.02
C MET A 228 -3.03 -11.19 6.44
N HIS A 229 -2.73 -11.48 7.71
CA HIS A 229 -2.82 -12.83 8.28
C HIS A 229 -4.25 -13.32 8.50
N ALA A 230 -5.14 -12.44 8.95
CA ALA A 230 -6.52 -12.79 9.25
C ALA A 230 -7.39 -12.98 7.99
N LEU A 231 -7.10 -12.22 6.93
CA LEU A 231 -7.89 -12.18 5.70
C LEU A 231 -7.09 -12.71 4.51
N GLY A 232 -5.96 -12.07 4.19
CA GLY A 232 -5.15 -12.37 3.00
C GLY A 232 -4.66 -13.81 2.95
N PHE A 233 -4.02 -14.29 4.03
CA PHE A 233 -3.50 -15.66 4.10
C PHE A 233 -4.56 -16.71 4.48
N LYS A 234 -5.83 -16.34 4.62
CA LYS A 234 -6.95 -17.29 4.75
C LYS A 234 -7.74 -17.45 3.45
N ASP A 235 -7.56 -16.54 2.51
CA ASP A 235 -8.17 -16.63 1.18
C ASP A 235 -7.65 -17.87 0.43
N GLN A 236 -8.57 -18.63 -0.17
CA GLN A 236 -8.26 -19.91 -0.81
C GLN A 236 -7.39 -19.73 -2.07
N ALA A 237 -7.61 -18.64 -2.83
CA ALA A 237 -6.79 -18.36 -4.01
C ALA A 237 -5.34 -18.03 -3.60
N THR A 238 -5.18 -17.27 -2.52
CA THR A 238 -3.87 -16.96 -1.94
C THR A 238 -3.18 -18.20 -1.41
N LEU A 239 -3.87 -19.05 -0.63
CA LEU A 239 -3.32 -20.31 -0.10
C LEU A 239 -2.85 -21.26 -1.20
N ALA A 240 -3.62 -21.41 -2.28
CA ALA A 240 -3.24 -22.24 -3.43
C ALA A 240 -1.94 -21.75 -4.09
N LEU A 241 -1.75 -20.43 -4.16
CA LEU A 241 -0.54 -19.83 -4.71
C LEU A 241 0.65 -19.93 -3.76
N LEU A 242 0.45 -19.75 -2.44
CA LEU A 242 1.49 -19.88 -1.42
C LEU A 242 2.19 -21.25 -1.46
N GLY A 243 1.45 -22.33 -1.77
CA GLY A 243 2.03 -23.68 -1.94
C GLY A 243 3.11 -23.78 -3.03
N ARG A 244 3.18 -22.79 -3.93
CA ARG A 244 4.17 -22.70 -5.02
C ARG A 244 5.44 -21.95 -4.60
N PHE A 245 5.53 -21.48 -3.36
CA PHE A 245 6.67 -20.75 -2.83
C PHE A 245 7.34 -21.49 -1.68
N ASP A 246 8.62 -21.18 -1.47
CA ASP A 246 9.21 -21.22 -0.14
C ASP A 246 8.90 -19.87 0.52
N VAL A 247 8.36 -19.86 1.75
CA VAL A 247 7.91 -18.63 2.41
C VAL A 247 8.61 -18.46 3.74
N ALA A 248 9.37 -17.37 3.90
CA ALA A 248 10.02 -17.01 5.17
C ALA A 248 9.37 -15.75 5.74
N ARG A 249 9.11 -15.74 7.05
CA ARG A 249 8.72 -14.54 7.80
C ARG A 249 9.89 -14.09 8.65
N LEU A 250 10.35 -12.86 8.45
CA LEU A 250 11.44 -12.22 9.19
C LEU A 250 10.93 -10.99 9.93
N GLU A 251 11.52 -10.70 11.09
CA GLU A 251 11.25 -9.46 11.80
C GLU A 251 12.09 -8.31 11.24
N LEU A 252 11.47 -7.18 10.91
CA LEU A 252 12.12 -6.03 10.27
C LEU A 252 13.30 -5.49 11.11
N PHE A 253 13.18 -5.54 12.43
CA PHE A 253 14.21 -5.13 13.40
C PHE A 253 14.77 -6.33 14.18
N GLY A 254 14.62 -7.53 13.62
CA GLY A 254 15.02 -8.77 14.24
C GLY A 254 16.53 -9.00 14.20
N LYS A 255 17.03 -9.76 15.18
CA LYS A 255 18.45 -10.13 15.29
C LYS A 255 18.71 -11.58 14.90
N GLN A 256 17.70 -12.29 14.41
CA GLN A 256 17.84 -13.70 14.08
C GLN A 256 18.82 -13.86 12.90
N PRO A 257 19.75 -14.83 12.93
CA PRO A 257 20.60 -15.09 11.79
C PRO A 257 19.80 -15.65 10.60
N VAL A 258 20.08 -15.12 9.41
CA VAL A 258 19.53 -15.56 8.13
C VAL A 258 20.68 -15.78 7.15
N VAL A 259 20.68 -16.91 6.44
CA VAL A 259 21.51 -17.06 5.24
C VAL A 259 20.67 -16.56 4.07
N THR A 260 21.08 -15.43 3.50
CA THR A 260 20.38 -14.76 2.39
C THR A 260 20.40 -15.61 1.12
N PRO A 261 19.58 -15.30 0.09
CA PRO A 261 19.64 -15.96 -1.21
C PRO A 261 21.01 -15.94 -1.90
N ALA A 262 21.84 -14.96 -1.56
CA ALA A 262 23.23 -14.85 -2.03
C ALA A 262 24.24 -15.64 -1.18
N GLY A 263 23.80 -16.43 -0.20
CA GLY A 263 24.65 -17.25 0.66
C GLY A 263 25.34 -16.49 1.81
N ARG A 264 25.06 -15.20 2.00
CA ARG A 264 25.62 -14.40 3.11
C ARG A 264 24.84 -14.61 4.40
N ASN A 265 25.54 -14.70 5.52
CA ASN A 265 24.95 -14.78 6.86
C ASN A 265 24.83 -13.38 7.48
N LEU A 266 23.61 -12.91 7.70
CA LEU A 266 23.28 -11.58 8.25
C LEU A 266 22.21 -11.70 9.34
N ALA A 267 22.09 -10.70 10.21
CA ALA A 267 20.87 -10.53 11.00
C ALA A 267 19.70 -10.09 10.10
N GLU A 268 18.45 -10.39 10.50
CA GLU A 268 17.24 -9.96 9.78
C GLU A 268 17.24 -8.45 9.52
N GLU A 269 17.51 -7.64 10.55
CA GLU A 269 17.54 -6.17 10.45
C GLU A 269 18.58 -5.67 9.43
N GLN A 270 19.75 -6.30 9.40
CA GLN A 270 20.81 -5.92 8.47
C GLN A 270 20.41 -6.24 7.04
N TRP A 271 19.79 -7.39 6.82
CA TRP A 271 19.34 -7.77 5.49
C TRP A 271 18.16 -6.91 5.01
N ALA A 272 17.22 -6.57 5.90
CA ALA A 272 16.11 -5.68 5.58
C ALA A 272 16.61 -4.28 5.18
N LEU A 273 17.60 -3.73 5.88
CA LEU A 273 18.26 -2.47 5.54
C LEU A 273 18.93 -2.52 4.17
N GLU A 274 19.65 -3.59 3.85
CA GLU A 274 20.25 -3.76 2.52
C GLU A 274 19.21 -3.84 1.40
N LEU A 275 18.08 -4.51 1.66
CA LEU A 275 16.94 -4.57 0.74
C LEU A 275 16.13 -3.26 0.69
N LYS A 276 16.46 -2.29 1.54
CA LYS A 276 15.76 -1.02 1.72
C LYS A 276 14.29 -1.19 2.10
N VAL A 277 13.98 -2.23 2.87
CA VAL A 277 12.64 -2.43 3.42
C VAL A 277 12.40 -1.40 4.51
N ALA A 278 11.43 -0.51 4.28
CA ALA A 278 11.16 0.63 5.16
C ALA A 278 9.76 0.60 5.79
N TYR A 279 8.98 -0.44 5.57
CA TYR A 279 7.61 -0.54 6.05
C TYR A 279 7.16 -2.01 6.19
N THR A 280 6.19 -2.27 7.05
CA THR A 280 5.57 -3.59 7.25
C THR A 280 4.05 -3.53 7.07
N PRO A 281 3.42 -4.53 6.43
CA PRO A 281 4.07 -5.70 5.84
C PRO A 281 4.78 -5.34 4.52
N THR A 282 5.93 -5.97 4.28
CA THR A 282 6.60 -5.96 2.97
C THR A 282 6.88 -7.40 2.56
N ILE A 283 6.58 -7.77 1.32
CA ILE A 283 6.95 -9.08 0.77
C ILE A 283 7.93 -8.87 -0.37
N VAL A 284 9.13 -9.43 -0.25
CA VAL A 284 10.15 -9.43 -1.31
C VAL A 284 10.19 -10.81 -1.95
N PHE A 285 10.05 -10.85 -3.28
CA PHE A 285 10.02 -12.08 -4.05
C PHE A 285 11.34 -12.29 -4.78
N PHE A 286 11.91 -13.48 -4.62
CA PHE A 286 13.11 -13.92 -5.31
C PHE A 286 12.81 -15.12 -6.20
N ASP A 287 13.44 -15.18 -7.37
CA ASP A 287 13.35 -16.34 -8.25
C ASP A 287 14.16 -17.54 -7.73
N GLY A 288 14.19 -18.62 -8.51
CA GLY A 288 14.96 -19.83 -8.19
C GLY A 288 16.46 -19.58 -8.00
N GLN A 289 17.02 -18.53 -8.61
CA GLN A 289 18.43 -18.16 -8.53
C GLN A 289 18.73 -17.14 -7.42
N GLY A 290 17.71 -16.73 -6.65
CA GLY A 290 17.86 -15.76 -5.57
C GLY A 290 17.93 -14.31 -6.04
N LYS A 291 17.55 -14.02 -7.29
CA LYS A 291 17.41 -12.65 -7.78
C LYS A 291 16.05 -12.10 -7.37
N GLU A 292 16.03 -10.89 -6.82
CA GLU A 292 14.77 -10.17 -6.57
C GLU A 292 14.05 -9.87 -7.89
N VAL A 293 12.79 -10.28 -8.00
CA VAL A 293 11.98 -10.13 -9.22
C VAL A 293 10.75 -9.26 -9.02
N PHE A 294 10.26 -9.15 -7.78
CA PHE A 294 9.09 -8.35 -7.45
C PHE A 294 9.08 -8.06 -5.95
N ARG A 295 8.34 -7.02 -5.53
CA ARG A 295 8.09 -6.76 -4.12
C ARG A 295 6.77 -6.03 -3.92
N ILE A 296 6.20 -6.18 -2.74
CA ILE A 296 5.03 -5.47 -2.24
C ILE A 296 5.48 -4.66 -1.02
N GLU A 297 5.28 -3.35 -1.03
CA GLU A 297 5.71 -2.44 0.05
C GLU A 297 4.52 -1.74 0.74
N ALA A 298 3.36 -2.40 0.72
CA ALA A 298 2.11 -1.86 1.21
C ALA A 298 1.15 -2.99 1.64
N TYR A 299 0.13 -2.61 2.40
CA TYR A 299 -1.03 -3.48 2.59
C TYR A 299 -1.76 -3.70 1.25
N LEU A 300 -2.10 -4.96 0.96
CA LEU A 300 -2.90 -5.35 -0.18
C LEU A 300 -4.08 -6.22 0.28
N ARG A 301 -5.28 -5.88 -0.19
CA ARG A 301 -6.48 -6.73 -0.08
C ARG A 301 -6.24 -8.10 -0.74
N PRO A 302 -7.00 -9.15 -0.35
CA PRO A 302 -6.75 -10.52 -0.77
C PRO A 302 -6.54 -10.71 -2.28
N PHE A 303 -7.37 -10.11 -3.13
CA PHE A 303 -7.21 -10.21 -4.59
C PHE A 303 -5.85 -9.70 -5.09
N HIS A 304 -5.40 -8.54 -4.58
CA HIS A 304 -4.14 -7.93 -4.99
C HIS A 304 -2.95 -8.73 -4.46
N LEU A 305 -3.04 -9.22 -3.21
CA LEU A 305 -2.05 -10.12 -2.62
C LEU A 305 -1.91 -11.41 -3.44
N ALA A 306 -3.02 -12.10 -3.74
CA ALA A 306 -3.03 -13.27 -4.60
C ALA A 306 -2.43 -12.98 -5.98
N SER A 307 -2.79 -11.84 -6.58
CA SER A 307 -2.25 -11.45 -7.89
C SER A 307 -0.73 -11.24 -7.86
N SER A 308 -0.18 -10.72 -6.77
CA SER A 308 1.28 -10.61 -6.61
C SER A 308 1.98 -11.97 -6.53
N PHE A 309 1.41 -12.92 -5.79
CA PHE A 309 1.95 -14.29 -5.76
C PHE A 309 1.84 -14.96 -7.13
N ASP A 310 0.72 -14.81 -7.83
CA ASP A 310 0.54 -15.39 -9.16
C ASP A 310 1.51 -14.80 -10.19
N TYR A 311 1.73 -13.49 -10.15
CA TYR A 311 2.65 -12.78 -11.04
C TYR A 311 4.07 -13.38 -10.99
N VAL A 312 4.54 -13.72 -9.79
CA VAL A 312 5.84 -14.35 -9.60
C VAL A 312 5.80 -15.85 -9.91
N ALA A 313 4.77 -16.56 -9.43
CA ALA A 313 4.67 -18.01 -9.58
C ALA A 313 4.51 -18.44 -11.04
N SER A 314 3.75 -17.68 -11.83
CA SER A 314 3.58 -17.89 -13.27
C SER A 314 4.80 -17.47 -14.09
N GLY A 315 5.71 -16.67 -13.52
CA GLY A 315 6.82 -16.08 -14.25
C GLY A 315 6.42 -14.91 -15.16
N ALA A 316 5.18 -14.40 -15.05
CA ALA A 316 4.64 -13.34 -15.90
C ALA A 316 5.51 -12.06 -15.88
N TYR A 317 6.21 -11.78 -14.79
CA TYR A 317 7.14 -10.65 -14.68
C TYR A 317 8.23 -10.59 -15.77
N ARG A 318 8.52 -11.72 -16.43
CA ARG A 318 9.53 -11.80 -17.49
C ARG A 318 9.04 -11.22 -18.82
N THR A 319 7.74 -11.36 -19.10
CA THR A 319 7.13 -10.96 -20.39
C THR A 319 6.21 -9.75 -20.24
N GLN A 320 5.63 -9.55 -19.07
CA GLN A 320 4.83 -8.40 -18.70
C GLN A 320 5.46 -7.74 -17.48
N PRO A 321 6.40 -6.79 -17.63
CA PRO A 321 7.07 -6.15 -16.50
C PRO A 321 6.19 -5.12 -15.76
N ASN A 322 5.03 -4.77 -16.30
CA ASN A 322 4.06 -3.88 -15.65
C ASN A 322 3.02 -4.71 -14.88
N PHE A 323 3.09 -4.68 -13.56
CA PHE A 323 2.20 -5.44 -12.69
C PHE A 323 0.73 -5.02 -12.80
N GLN A 324 0.45 -3.73 -13.05
CA GLN A 324 -0.92 -3.24 -13.22
C GLN A 324 -1.60 -3.84 -14.46
N ARG A 325 -0.88 -3.96 -15.58
CA ARG A 325 -1.38 -4.67 -16.78
C ARG A 325 -1.66 -6.14 -16.49
N PHE A 326 -0.78 -6.78 -15.72
CA PHE A 326 -0.99 -8.18 -15.33
C PHE A 326 -2.25 -8.34 -14.47
N ILE A 327 -2.45 -7.48 -13.46
CA ILE A 327 -3.64 -7.53 -12.60
C ILE A 327 -4.92 -7.30 -13.42
N GLN A 328 -4.94 -6.33 -14.34
CA GLN A 328 -6.09 -6.06 -15.20
C GLN A 328 -6.48 -7.30 -16.01
N GLY A 329 -5.52 -7.91 -16.73
CA GLY A 329 -5.77 -9.13 -17.49
C GLY A 329 -6.19 -10.32 -16.61
N ARG A 330 -5.63 -10.44 -15.40
CA ARG A 330 -6.06 -11.46 -14.42
C ARG A 330 -7.51 -11.23 -13.97
N ALA A 331 -7.90 -9.98 -13.73
CA ALA A 331 -9.25 -9.63 -13.33
C ALA A 331 -10.27 -9.93 -14.44
N GLU A 332 -9.95 -9.59 -15.69
CA GLU A 332 -10.76 -9.90 -16.87
C GLU A 332 -10.97 -11.41 -17.00
N ASN A 333 -9.90 -12.21 -16.97
CA ASN A 333 -9.97 -13.67 -17.05
C ASN A 333 -10.86 -14.31 -15.97
N ILE A 334 -10.85 -13.77 -14.74
CA ILE A 334 -11.70 -14.27 -13.66
C ILE A 334 -13.17 -13.93 -13.92
N ARG A 335 -13.46 -12.70 -14.38
CA ARG A 335 -14.82 -12.25 -14.72
C ARG A 335 -15.41 -13.03 -15.89
N GLU A 336 -14.63 -13.27 -16.94
CA GLU A 336 -15.04 -14.08 -18.11
C GLU A 336 -15.44 -15.50 -17.72
N ARG A 337 -14.85 -16.05 -16.65
CA ARG A 337 -15.19 -17.37 -16.09
C ARG A 337 -16.35 -17.31 -15.08
N GLY A 338 -17.03 -16.17 -14.95
CA GLY A 338 -18.14 -15.96 -14.01
C GLY A 338 -17.71 -15.78 -12.54
N GLY A 339 -16.42 -15.57 -12.29
CA GLY A 339 -15.90 -15.31 -10.94
C GLY A 339 -16.20 -13.89 -10.47
N LYS A 340 -16.37 -13.71 -9.15
CA LYS A 340 -16.48 -12.40 -8.51
C LYS A 340 -15.12 -11.96 -7.97
N ILE A 341 -14.86 -10.65 -8.03
CA ILE A 341 -13.61 -10.06 -7.52
C ILE A 341 -13.97 -8.96 -6.52
N GLU A 342 -13.47 -9.10 -5.30
CA GLU A 342 -13.51 -8.05 -4.28
C GLU A 342 -12.21 -7.25 -4.35
N LEU A 343 -12.32 -6.00 -4.77
CA LEU A 343 -11.18 -5.10 -4.99
C LEU A 343 -10.92 -4.17 -3.80
N TRP A 344 -11.87 -4.05 -2.88
CA TRP A 344 -11.79 -3.24 -1.66
C TRP A 344 -12.58 -3.86 -0.53
#